data_AF-A0A847PFV5-F1
#
_entry.id   AF-A0A847PFV5-F1
#
_cell.length_a   1.000
_cell.length_b   1.000
_cell.length_c   1.000
_cell.angle_alpha   90.00
_cell.angle_beta   90.00
_cell.angle_gamma   90.00
#
_symmetry.space_group_name_H-M   'P 1'
#
loop_
_entity.id
_entity.type
_entity.pdbx_description
1 polymer ?
#
loop_
_entity_poly.entity_id
_entity_poly.type
_entity_poly.pdbx_seq_one_letter_code
_entity_poly.pdbx_strand_id
1 'polypeptide(L)'
;MSVRGIEGALHVLKAAREGRFASEVLRGLGERLEPPDLTLASTLAYAALRRLELWQALYEGFLRDGGKKGGKGREVRKGPGLPSEVVDCLTLGTAGLLELRHFAVGPLVNGLLDLLKASGKARFVPLANAVLRRVGEEGAARAEAFRRSPKLEERCLWGGVPVWSLPAWSKTWKRPELLELFELMRLPPASSLRVLPAEREAMLRELSAAGLEAVPSPDLPGGIRLPSTALPTALPGFDSGRVTAQSEGSMRVASLVAEQWRGGLILDLCAGRGVKTGQIAQTLPEARIEGWELSRGRHAAARREMERLKLSGRVRLRLGDSLQLTPPEPPTLILLDAPCSGSGTWNRKPESKWRLNWRTFDNLVALQRRLLQRALDIAAPGGI
;
A
#
# COMPACT_ATOMS: atom_id res chain seq x y z
N MET A 1 23.15 -16.64 -12.45
CA MET A 1 22.73 -16.76 -11.03
C MET A 1 21.86 -15.56 -10.58
N SER A 2 20.87 -15.11 -11.37
CA SER A 2 20.12 -13.86 -11.06
C SER A 2 18.69 -13.77 -11.65
N VAL A 3 18.23 -14.80 -12.36
CA VAL A 3 16.94 -14.72 -13.11
C VAL A 3 15.74 -14.90 -12.17
N ARG A 4 15.88 -15.66 -11.08
CA ARG A 4 14.77 -16.01 -10.18
C ARG A 4 14.18 -14.79 -9.46
N GLY A 5 15.00 -13.86 -8.98
CA GLY A 5 14.50 -12.60 -8.41
C GLY A 5 13.75 -11.72 -9.42
N ILE A 6 14.25 -11.62 -10.67
CA ILE A 6 13.61 -10.85 -11.75
C ILE A 6 12.26 -11.50 -12.14
N GLU A 7 12.24 -12.82 -12.28
CA GLU A 7 11.03 -13.61 -12.52
C GLU A 7 10.00 -13.42 -11.40
N GLY A 8 10.45 -13.46 -10.14
CA GLY A 8 9.62 -13.15 -8.97
C GLY A 8 8.99 -11.77 -9.04
N ALA A 9 9.74 -10.74 -9.42
CA ALA A 9 9.21 -9.40 -9.60
C ALA A 9 8.17 -9.31 -10.73
N LEU A 10 8.42 -9.95 -11.89
CA LEU A 10 7.44 -10.02 -12.98
C LEU A 10 6.15 -10.74 -12.55
N HIS A 11 6.28 -11.81 -11.77
CA HIS A 11 5.13 -12.51 -11.19
C HIS A 11 4.31 -11.58 -10.27
N VAL A 12 4.97 -10.77 -9.45
CA VAL A 12 4.31 -9.76 -8.59
C VAL A 12 3.59 -8.70 -9.43
N LEU A 13 4.20 -8.17 -10.50
CA LEU A 13 3.56 -7.19 -11.39
C LEU A 13 2.30 -7.76 -12.05
N LYS A 14 2.38 -8.99 -12.57
CA LYS A 14 1.24 -9.70 -13.16
C LYS A 14 0.11 -9.88 -12.15
N ALA A 15 0.43 -10.42 -10.97
CA ALA A 15 -0.56 -10.66 -9.92
C ALA A 15 -1.18 -9.35 -9.39
N ALA A 16 -0.41 -8.26 -9.32
CA ALA A 16 -0.91 -6.94 -8.94
C ALA A 16 -1.95 -6.42 -9.94
N ARG A 17 -1.70 -6.61 -11.25
CA ARG A 17 -2.65 -6.27 -12.33
C ARG A 17 -3.93 -7.10 -12.24
N GLU A 18 -3.83 -8.35 -11.81
CA GLU A 18 -4.95 -9.26 -11.57
C GLU A 18 -5.69 -8.99 -10.25
N GLY A 19 -5.28 -7.98 -9.48
CA GLY A 19 -5.99 -7.60 -8.25
C GLY A 19 -5.52 -8.33 -6.99
N ARG A 20 -4.29 -8.86 -6.96
CA ARG A 20 -3.64 -9.35 -5.72
C ARG A 20 -2.71 -8.32 -5.10
N PHE A 21 -2.52 -8.36 -3.78
CA PHE A 21 -1.57 -7.45 -3.11
C PHE A 21 -0.14 -7.95 -3.29
N ALA A 22 0.79 -7.05 -3.59
CA ALA A 22 2.20 -7.38 -3.82
C ALA A 22 2.82 -8.06 -2.59
N SER A 23 2.48 -7.60 -1.38
CA SER A 23 2.96 -8.19 -0.13
C SER A 23 2.45 -9.63 0.10
N GLU A 24 1.26 -9.98 -0.39
CA GLU A 24 0.73 -11.34 -0.29
C GLU A 24 1.44 -12.28 -1.27
N VAL A 25 1.69 -11.80 -2.49
CA VAL A 25 2.41 -12.56 -3.51
C VAL A 25 3.87 -12.79 -3.10
N LEU A 26 4.53 -11.74 -2.60
CA LEU A 26 5.91 -11.82 -2.09
C LEU A 26 6.04 -12.79 -0.90
N ARG A 27 5.05 -12.83 0.01
CA ARG A 27 5.06 -13.81 1.10
C ARG A 27 5.06 -15.25 0.58
N GLY A 28 4.19 -15.56 -0.38
CA GLY A 28 4.17 -16.89 -1.01
C GLY A 28 5.37 -17.18 -1.94
N LEU A 29 6.16 -16.16 -2.30
CA LEU A 29 7.45 -16.36 -2.97
C LEU A 29 8.57 -16.65 -1.97
N GLY A 30 8.48 -16.16 -0.73
CA GLY A 30 9.49 -16.41 0.31
C GLY A 30 9.65 -17.89 0.71
N GLU A 31 8.66 -18.73 0.40
CA GLU A 31 8.75 -20.19 0.57
C GLU A 31 9.52 -20.87 -0.58
N ARG A 32 9.77 -20.15 -1.69
CA ARG A 32 10.30 -20.71 -2.95
C ARG A 32 11.60 -20.04 -3.43
N LEU A 33 11.90 -18.84 -2.93
CA LEU A 33 13.06 -18.06 -3.32
C LEU A 33 14.05 -17.95 -2.17
N GLU A 34 15.33 -18.04 -2.50
CA GLU A 34 16.42 -17.73 -1.57
C GLU A 34 16.36 -16.24 -1.15
N PRO A 35 16.85 -15.89 0.06
CA PRO A 35 16.75 -14.52 0.58
C PRO A 35 17.26 -13.41 -0.38
N PRO A 36 18.40 -13.58 -1.09
CA PRO A 36 18.85 -12.55 -2.04
C PRO A 36 17.90 -12.35 -3.23
N ASP A 37 17.34 -13.45 -3.76
CA ASP A 37 16.37 -13.40 -4.87
C ASP A 37 15.05 -12.77 -4.41
N LEU A 38 14.60 -13.08 -3.20
CA LEU A 38 13.40 -12.47 -2.62
C LEU A 38 13.58 -10.96 -2.39
N THR A 39 14.75 -10.54 -1.89
CA THR A 39 15.09 -9.12 -1.73
C THR A 39 15.09 -8.42 -3.09
N LEU A 40 15.71 -9.02 -4.12
CA LEU A 40 15.70 -8.45 -5.47
C LEU A 40 14.27 -8.36 -6.03
N ALA A 41 13.47 -9.42 -5.90
CA ALA A 41 12.08 -9.46 -6.36
C ALA A 41 11.24 -8.37 -5.70
N SER A 42 11.33 -8.25 -4.36
CA SER A 42 10.63 -7.24 -3.58
C SER A 42 11.04 -5.83 -4.00
N THR A 43 12.35 -5.58 -4.08
CA THR A 43 12.90 -4.25 -4.41
C THR A 43 12.46 -3.81 -5.80
N LEU A 44 12.60 -4.67 -6.80
CA LEU A 44 12.20 -4.40 -8.18
C LEU A 44 10.69 -4.18 -8.30
N ALA A 45 9.89 -5.07 -7.70
CA ALA A 45 8.43 -4.98 -7.78
C ALA A 45 7.90 -3.68 -7.14
N TYR A 46 8.39 -3.31 -5.95
CA TYR A 46 7.98 -2.06 -5.30
C TYR A 46 8.51 -0.82 -6.03
N ALA A 47 9.74 -0.86 -6.57
CA ALA A 47 10.26 0.23 -7.41
C ALA A 47 9.35 0.47 -8.63
N ALA A 48 8.95 -0.60 -9.32
CA ALA A 48 8.03 -0.53 -10.45
C ALA A 48 6.63 -0.04 -10.04
N LEU A 49 6.00 -0.69 -9.06
CA LEU A 49 4.59 -0.42 -8.70
C LEU A 49 4.38 0.99 -8.13
N ARG A 50 5.32 1.51 -7.32
CA ARG A 50 5.16 2.83 -6.67
C ARG A 50 5.04 3.97 -7.67
N ARG A 51 5.71 3.87 -8.82
CA ARG A 51 5.77 4.90 -9.88
C ARG A 51 5.46 4.34 -11.26
N LEU A 52 4.53 3.38 -11.33
CA LEU A 52 4.18 2.66 -12.55
C LEU A 52 3.96 3.59 -13.76
N GLU A 53 3.09 4.59 -13.63
CA GLU A 53 2.78 5.53 -14.72
C GLU A 53 3.99 6.39 -15.14
N LEU A 54 4.93 6.70 -14.23
CA LEU A 54 6.16 7.41 -14.58
C LEU A 54 7.06 6.54 -15.47
N TRP A 55 7.24 5.28 -15.10
CA TRP A 55 8.05 4.34 -15.87
C TRP A 55 7.46 4.13 -17.26
N GLN A 56 6.13 4.03 -17.34
CA GLN A 56 5.40 3.96 -18.59
C GLN A 56 5.59 5.21 -19.45
N ALA A 57 5.39 6.40 -18.87
CA ALA A 57 5.62 7.66 -19.58
C ALA A 57 7.05 7.80 -20.10
N LEU A 58 8.04 7.34 -19.34
CA LEU A 58 9.45 7.40 -19.74
C LEU A 58 9.76 6.47 -20.92
N TYR A 59 9.48 5.16 -20.82
CA TYR A 59 9.79 4.24 -21.92
C TYR A 59 8.95 4.55 -23.18
N GLU A 60 7.72 5.03 -23.02
CA GLU A 60 6.88 5.44 -24.15
C GLU A 60 7.47 6.65 -24.90
N GLY A 61 8.09 7.59 -24.17
CA GLY A 61 8.85 8.68 -24.78
C GLY A 61 9.95 8.15 -25.71
N PHE A 62 10.71 7.15 -25.26
CA PHE A 62 11.76 6.53 -26.06
C PHE A 62 11.23 5.75 -27.28
N LEU A 63 10.09 5.07 -27.13
CA LEU A 63 9.41 4.39 -28.25
C LEU A 63 8.99 5.39 -29.34
N ARG A 64 8.44 6.54 -28.95
CA ARG A 64 8.01 7.60 -29.89
C ARG A 64 9.20 8.24 -30.61
N ASP A 65 10.29 8.48 -29.90
CA ASP A 65 11.52 9.04 -30.49
C ASP A 65 12.16 8.10 -31.52
N GLY A 66 12.13 6.78 -31.25
CA GLY A 66 12.64 5.76 -32.18
C GLY A 66 11.85 5.70 -33.48
N GLY A 67 10.53 5.88 -33.42
CA GLY A 67 9.66 5.90 -34.60
C GLY A 67 9.85 7.12 -35.52
N LYS A 68 10.34 8.25 -34.99
CA LYS A 68 10.57 9.49 -35.75
C LYS A 68 11.80 9.44 -36.66
N LYS A 69 12.77 8.53 -36.42
CA LYS A 69 13.98 8.41 -37.24
C LYS A 69 13.80 7.57 -38.52
N GLY A 70 12.60 7.04 -38.79
CA GLY A 70 12.38 6.02 -39.84
C GLY A 70 11.33 6.33 -40.92
N GLY A 71 10.80 7.55 -41.06
CA GLY A 71 9.91 7.86 -42.18
C GLY A 71 9.08 9.13 -41.99
N LYS A 72 8.91 9.89 -43.08
CA LYS A 72 8.03 11.07 -43.18
C LYS A 72 6.64 10.75 -42.61
N GLY A 73 6.20 11.56 -41.64
CA GLY A 73 4.78 11.81 -41.36
C GLY A 73 3.88 10.59 -41.19
N ARG A 74 4.20 9.66 -40.28
CA ARG A 74 3.17 8.76 -39.73
C ARG A 74 2.76 9.27 -38.36
N GLU A 75 1.55 9.85 -38.30
CA GLU A 75 0.76 9.84 -37.07
C GLU A 75 0.89 8.45 -36.43
N VAL A 76 1.18 8.42 -35.12
CA VAL A 76 1.18 7.19 -34.34
C VAL A 76 -0.26 6.69 -34.30
N ARG A 77 -0.67 5.95 -35.35
CA ARG A 77 -1.92 5.20 -35.37
C ARG A 77 -1.93 4.33 -34.12
N LYS A 78 -3.04 4.35 -33.38
CA LYS A 78 -3.36 3.41 -32.29
C LYS A 78 -3.40 1.98 -32.86
N GLY A 79 -2.24 1.37 -33.07
CA GLY A 79 -2.12 -0.06 -33.32
C GLY A 79 -2.50 -0.86 -32.06
N PRO A 80 -2.58 -2.19 -32.14
CA PRO A 80 -2.70 -3.01 -30.95
C PRO A 80 -1.54 -2.69 -30.01
N GLY A 81 -1.86 -2.44 -28.73
CA GLY A 81 -0.85 -2.14 -27.71
C GLY A 81 0.21 -3.24 -27.61
N LEU A 82 1.36 -2.91 -27.02
CA LEU A 82 2.41 -3.89 -26.74
C LEU A 82 1.82 -5.05 -25.89
N PRO A 83 2.25 -6.31 -26.11
CA PRO A 83 1.89 -7.40 -25.22
C PRO A 83 2.26 -7.09 -23.77
N SER A 84 1.46 -7.59 -22.82
CA SER A 84 1.67 -7.36 -21.40
C SER A 84 3.07 -7.68 -20.91
N GLU A 85 3.67 -8.75 -21.43
CA GLU A 85 5.00 -9.23 -21.08
C GLU A 85 6.08 -8.25 -21.54
N VAL A 86 5.86 -7.58 -22.68
CA VAL A 86 6.75 -6.51 -23.17
C VAL A 86 6.59 -5.27 -22.29
N VAL A 87 5.36 -4.92 -21.92
CA VAL A 87 5.08 -3.80 -20.99
C VAL A 87 5.73 -4.04 -19.64
N ASP A 88 5.62 -5.24 -19.08
CA ASP A 88 6.25 -5.61 -17.80
C ASP A 88 7.76 -5.57 -17.89
N CYS A 89 8.34 -6.10 -18.98
CA CYS A 89 9.78 -6.03 -19.24
C CYS A 89 10.29 -4.58 -19.28
N LEU A 90 9.61 -3.71 -20.02
CA LEU A 90 9.99 -2.30 -20.15
C LEU A 90 9.78 -1.54 -18.84
N THR A 91 8.68 -1.79 -18.14
CA THR A 91 8.36 -1.15 -16.86
C THR A 91 9.38 -1.53 -15.79
N LEU A 92 9.62 -2.84 -15.62
CA LEU A 92 10.52 -3.35 -14.60
C LEU A 92 11.97 -2.99 -14.90
N GLY A 93 12.37 -3.06 -16.17
CA GLY A 93 13.69 -2.62 -16.63
C GLY A 93 13.89 -1.12 -16.39
N THR A 94 12.92 -0.27 -16.75
CA THR A 94 13.01 1.18 -16.53
C THR A 94 13.10 1.52 -15.05
N ALA A 95 12.24 0.92 -14.21
CA ALA A 95 12.29 1.11 -12.77
C ALA A 95 13.62 0.65 -12.19
N GLY A 96 14.10 -0.53 -12.57
CA GLY A 96 15.33 -1.10 -12.06
C GLY A 96 16.57 -0.29 -12.45
N LEU A 97 16.66 0.16 -13.69
CA LEU A 97 17.76 1.00 -14.19
C LEU A 97 17.86 2.34 -13.47
N LEU A 98 16.72 2.93 -13.08
CA LEU A 98 16.69 4.28 -12.50
C LEU A 98 16.69 4.29 -10.97
N GLU A 99 16.38 3.16 -10.31
CA GLU A 99 16.21 3.11 -8.85
C GLU A 99 17.17 2.16 -8.13
N LEU A 100 17.66 1.11 -8.79
CA LEU A 100 18.59 0.19 -8.13
C LEU A 100 20.00 0.78 -8.11
N ARG A 101 20.43 1.23 -6.93
CA ARG A 101 21.77 1.82 -6.73
C ARG A 101 22.91 0.79 -6.72
N HIS A 102 22.62 -0.43 -6.28
CA HIS A 102 23.63 -1.46 -5.98
C HIS A 102 23.51 -2.73 -6.83
N PHE A 103 22.72 -2.68 -7.91
CA PHE A 103 22.52 -3.82 -8.80
C PHE A 103 23.13 -3.56 -10.17
N ALA A 104 23.84 -4.54 -10.72
CA ALA A 104 24.48 -4.40 -12.01
C ALA A 104 23.43 -4.29 -13.14
N VAL A 105 23.54 -3.22 -13.92
CA VAL A 105 22.62 -2.89 -15.03
C VAL A 105 22.56 -4.01 -16.09
N GLY A 106 23.73 -4.54 -16.49
CA GLY A 106 23.81 -5.58 -17.53
C GLY A 106 23.01 -6.85 -17.19
N PRO A 107 23.23 -7.48 -16.02
CA PRO A 107 22.44 -8.62 -15.55
C PRO A 107 20.93 -8.40 -15.51
N LEU A 108 20.47 -7.20 -15.12
CA LEU A 108 19.04 -6.88 -15.09
C LEU A 108 18.45 -6.92 -16.51
N VAL A 109 19.06 -6.19 -17.43
CA VAL A 109 18.57 -6.07 -18.81
C VAL A 109 18.62 -7.44 -19.50
N ASN A 110 19.75 -8.14 -19.42
CA ASN A 110 19.89 -9.46 -20.03
C ASN A 110 18.86 -10.46 -19.48
N GLY A 111 18.70 -10.52 -18.15
CA GLY A 111 17.72 -11.41 -17.53
C GLY A 111 16.27 -11.12 -17.96
N LEU A 112 15.91 -9.83 -18.09
CA LEU A 112 14.60 -9.43 -18.60
C LEU A 112 14.38 -9.83 -20.07
N LEU A 113 15.40 -9.65 -20.93
CA LEU A 113 15.33 -10.00 -22.34
C LEU A 113 15.25 -11.53 -22.56
N ASP A 114 15.98 -12.30 -21.76
CA ASP A 114 15.93 -13.76 -21.78
C ASP A 114 14.55 -14.28 -21.36
N LEU A 115 13.98 -13.72 -20.28
CA LEU A 115 12.61 -14.04 -19.84
C LEU A 115 11.56 -13.63 -20.88
N LEU A 116 11.74 -12.47 -21.53
CA LEU A 116 10.87 -12.02 -22.60
C LEU A 116 10.92 -12.98 -23.80
N LYS A 117 12.11 -13.45 -24.18
CA LYS A 117 12.30 -14.46 -25.22
C LYS A 117 11.60 -15.77 -24.84
N ALA A 118 11.78 -16.24 -23.61
CA ALA A 118 11.16 -17.46 -23.09
C ALA A 118 9.62 -17.39 -23.05
N SER A 119 9.04 -16.20 -22.85
CA SER A 119 7.58 -15.98 -22.90
C SER A 119 6.96 -15.98 -24.32
N GLY A 120 7.72 -16.41 -25.34
CA GLY A 120 7.25 -16.43 -26.73
C GLY A 120 7.21 -15.04 -27.40
N LYS A 121 7.85 -14.02 -26.80
CA LYS A 121 7.88 -12.64 -27.32
C LYS A 121 9.23 -12.27 -27.95
N ALA A 122 9.97 -13.25 -28.47
CA ALA A 122 11.30 -13.07 -29.06
C ALA A 122 11.38 -11.93 -30.10
N ARG A 123 10.32 -11.71 -30.89
CA ARG A 123 10.25 -10.60 -31.88
C ARG A 123 10.38 -9.20 -31.28
N PHE A 124 10.10 -9.02 -29.99
CA PHE A 124 10.18 -7.74 -29.29
C PHE A 124 11.50 -7.53 -28.54
N VAL A 125 12.38 -8.55 -28.47
CA VAL A 125 13.66 -8.45 -27.77
C VAL A 125 14.54 -7.32 -28.32
N PRO A 126 14.70 -7.12 -29.65
CA PRO A 126 15.49 -6.00 -30.17
C PRO A 126 14.92 -4.63 -29.78
N LEU A 127 13.59 -4.49 -29.78
CA LEU A 127 12.90 -3.27 -29.36
C LEU A 127 13.13 -3.00 -27.87
N ALA A 128 12.89 -4.00 -27.02
CA ALA A 128 13.06 -3.87 -25.59
C ALA A 128 14.51 -3.52 -25.23
N ASN A 129 15.49 -4.18 -25.85
CA ASN A 129 16.90 -3.89 -25.66
C ASN A 129 17.25 -2.44 -26.05
N ALA A 130 16.82 -1.99 -27.24
CA ALA A 130 17.09 -0.65 -27.72
C ALA A 130 16.49 0.44 -26.81
N VAL A 131 15.27 0.22 -26.30
CA VAL A 131 14.61 1.12 -25.37
C VAL A 131 15.32 1.14 -24.01
N LEU A 132 15.58 -0.02 -23.42
CA LEU A 132 16.22 -0.12 -22.10
C LEU A 132 17.65 0.44 -22.11
N ARG A 133 18.39 0.28 -23.22
CA ARG A 133 19.69 0.93 -23.40
C ARG A 133 19.57 2.45 -23.32
N ARG A 134 18.64 3.05 -24.08
CA ARG A 134 18.41 4.51 -24.05
C ARG A 134 17.89 4.99 -22.71
N VAL A 135 17.10 4.19 -22.01
CA VAL A 135 16.69 4.48 -20.62
C VAL A 135 17.91 4.52 -19.71
N GLY A 136 18.86 3.59 -19.85
CA GLY A 136 20.12 3.61 -19.08
C GLY A 136 20.99 4.83 -19.37
N GLU A 137 20.99 5.34 -20.60
CA GLU A 137 21.78 6.49 -21.04
C GLU A 137 21.13 7.85 -20.70
N GLU A 138 19.84 8.01 -21.01
CA GLU A 138 19.14 9.29 -20.97
C GLU A 138 18.03 9.35 -19.90
N GLY A 139 17.66 8.22 -19.30
CA GLY A 139 16.46 8.08 -18.48
C GLY A 139 16.48 8.90 -17.19
N ALA A 140 17.64 9.01 -16.53
CA ALA A 140 17.78 9.80 -15.31
C ALA A 140 17.53 11.30 -15.57
N ALA A 141 18.10 11.84 -16.67
CA ALA A 141 17.88 13.22 -17.07
C ALA A 141 16.40 13.48 -17.43
N ARG A 142 15.75 12.54 -18.13
CA ARG A 142 14.32 12.65 -18.43
C ARG A 142 13.46 12.57 -17.17
N ALA A 143 13.77 11.69 -16.23
CA ALA A 143 13.04 11.58 -14.96
C ALA A 143 13.15 12.88 -14.14
N GLU A 144 14.32 13.53 -14.12
CA GLU A 144 14.50 14.82 -13.44
C GLU A 144 13.67 15.94 -14.10
N ALA A 145 13.40 15.86 -15.41
CA ALA A 145 12.50 16.81 -16.08
C ALA A 145 11.06 16.71 -15.53
N PHE A 146 10.56 15.52 -15.20
CA PHE A 146 9.25 15.36 -14.52
C PHE A 146 9.26 16.00 -13.14
N ARG A 147 10.35 15.83 -12.37
CA ARG A 147 10.51 16.45 -11.04
C ARG A 147 10.46 17.98 -11.11
N ARG A 148 11.05 18.58 -12.14
CA ARG A 148 11.13 20.04 -12.31
C ARG A 148 10.00 20.63 -13.16
N SER A 149 9.08 19.80 -13.62
CA SER A 149 8.04 20.25 -14.54
C SER A 149 7.13 21.32 -13.91
N PRO A 150 6.74 22.35 -14.69
CA PRO A 150 5.69 23.26 -14.28
C PRO A 150 4.30 22.59 -14.30
N LYS A 151 4.11 21.51 -15.07
CA LYS A 151 2.83 20.81 -15.17
C LYS A 151 2.61 19.90 -13.98
N LEU A 152 1.41 19.96 -13.42
CA LEU A 152 1.10 19.24 -12.19
C LEU A 152 0.94 17.73 -12.45
N GLU A 153 0.47 17.35 -13.64
CA GLU A 153 0.36 15.96 -14.10
C GLU A 153 1.72 15.29 -14.15
N GLU A 154 2.75 15.97 -14.67
CA GLU A 154 4.11 15.44 -14.72
C GLU A 154 4.72 15.33 -13.30
N ARG A 155 4.37 16.26 -12.40
CA ARG A 155 4.74 16.18 -10.98
C ARG A 155 4.02 15.04 -10.23
N CYS A 156 2.77 14.73 -10.57
CA CYS A 156 2.05 13.55 -10.06
C CYS A 156 2.77 12.25 -10.41
N LEU A 157 3.17 12.12 -11.68
CA LEU A 157 3.94 10.96 -12.16
C LEU A 157 5.24 10.82 -11.35
N TRP A 158 5.98 11.92 -11.16
CA TRP A 158 7.17 11.95 -10.32
C TRP A 158 6.91 11.46 -8.89
N GLY A 159 5.81 11.92 -8.27
CA GLY A 159 5.39 11.52 -6.92
C GLY A 159 4.83 10.10 -6.82
N GLY A 160 4.61 9.43 -7.95
CA GLY A 160 3.90 8.13 -7.98
C GLY A 160 2.44 8.25 -7.57
N VAL A 161 1.82 9.40 -7.83
CA VAL A 161 0.39 9.65 -7.62
C VAL A 161 -0.34 9.45 -8.95
N PRO A 162 -1.42 8.66 -9.00
CA PRO A 162 -2.09 8.36 -10.25
C PRO A 162 -2.75 9.63 -10.83
N VAL A 163 -2.51 9.93 -12.10
CA VAL A 163 -2.96 11.18 -12.74
C VAL A 163 -4.49 11.35 -12.65
N TRP A 164 -5.25 10.25 -12.70
CA TRP A 164 -6.72 10.30 -12.57
C TRP A 164 -7.19 10.94 -11.26
N SER A 165 -6.39 10.85 -10.19
CA SER A 165 -6.75 11.36 -8.87
C SER A 165 -6.48 12.85 -8.68
N LEU A 166 -5.70 13.45 -9.58
CA LEU A 166 -5.28 14.84 -9.48
C LEU A 166 -6.45 15.83 -9.41
N PRO A 167 -7.54 15.69 -10.20
CA PRO A 167 -8.68 16.60 -10.07
C PRO A 167 -9.35 16.58 -8.70
N ALA A 168 -9.34 15.45 -7.97
CA ALA A 168 -9.83 15.39 -6.60
C ALA A 168 -8.87 16.12 -5.65
N TRP A 169 -7.57 15.88 -5.78
CA TRP A 169 -6.55 16.47 -4.92
C TRP A 169 -6.46 17.99 -5.09
N SER A 170 -6.55 18.48 -6.33
CA SER A 170 -6.55 19.92 -6.65
C SER A 170 -7.77 20.67 -6.16
N LYS A 171 -8.85 19.99 -5.76
CA LYS A 171 -10.00 20.62 -5.08
C LYS A 171 -9.76 20.83 -3.59
N THR A 172 -8.87 20.04 -2.99
CA THR A 172 -8.62 20.06 -1.53
C THR A 172 -7.36 20.85 -1.19
N TRP A 173 -6.30 20.70 -1.98
CA TRP A 173 -4.98 21.28 -1.69
C TRP A 173 -4.53 22.24 -2.79
N LYS A 174 -3.84 23.31 -2.37
CA LYS A 174 -3.20 24.25 -3.27
C LYS A 174 -1.92 23.65 -3.83
N ARG A 175 -1.42 24.26 -4.91
CA ARG A 175 -0.22 23.79 -5.61
C ARG A 175 0.98 23.52 -4.66
N PRO A 176 1.38 24.41 -3.74
CA PRO A 176 2.53 24.14 -2.86
C PRO A 176 2.36 22.87 -2.01
N GLU A 177 1.17 22.68 -1.42
CA GLU A 177 0.83 21.51 -0.61
C GLU A 177 0.82 20.23 -1.45
N LEU A 178 0.31 20.28 -2.68
CA LEU A 178 0.37 19.14 -3.61
C LEU A 178 1.80 18.75 -3.95
N LEU A 179 2.67 19.72 -4.19
CA LEU A 179 4.07 19.44 -4.49
C LEU A 179 4.78 18.82 -3.28
N GLU A 180 4.47 19.25 -2.06
CA GLU A 180 4.96 18.63 -0.83
C GLU A 180 4.44 17.20 -0.68
N LEU A 181 3.14 16.97 -0.87
CA LEU A 181 2.54 15.64 -0.83
C LEU A 181 3.20 14.68 -1.85
N PHE A 182 3.55 15.16 -3.04
CA PHE A 182 4.24 14.33 -4.04
C PHE A 182 5.65 13.92 -3.59
N GLU A 183 6.38 14.78 -2.89
CA GLU A 183 7.67 14.41 -2.31
C GLU A 183 7.51 13.46 -1.12
N LEU A 184 6.50 13.67 -0.26
CA LEU A 184 6.18 12.75 0.85
C LEU A 184 5.80 11.35 0.36
N MET A 185 5.07 11.26 -0.76
CA MET A 185 4.69 9.98 -1.39
C MET A 185 5.88 9.18 -1.90
N ARG A 186 7.05 9.81 -2.11
CA ARG A 186 8.29 9.16 -2.53
C ARG A 186 9.16 8.67 -1.37
N LEU A 187 8.93 9.15 -0.15
CA LEU A 187 9.70 8.70 1.00
C LEU A 187 9.58 7.17 1.14
N PRO A 188 10.63 6.44 1.53
CA PRO A 188 10.49 5.02 1.84
C PRO A 188 9.36 4.80 2.85
N PRO A 189 8.52 3.77 2.69
CA PRO A 189 7.45 3.52 3.64
C PRO A 189 8.04 3.18 5.02
N ALA A 190 7.72 4.01 5.99
CA ALA A 190 7.95 3.72 7.40
C ALA A 190 6.80 2.89 7.98
N SER A 191 7.05 2.25 9.12
CA SER A 191 6.03 1.56 9.90
C SER A 191 6.00 2.07 11.33
N SER A 192 4.93 1.75 12.05
CA SER A 192 4.81 2.05 13.46
C SER A 192 4.18 0.89 14.19
N LEU A 193 4.53 0.77 15.46
CA LEU A 193 4.11 -0.31 16.35
C LEU A 193 3.41 0.28 17.56
N ARG A 194 2.36 -0.42 18.01
CA ARG A 194 1.68 -0.15 19.27
C ARG A 194 2.12 -1.19 20.29
N VAL A 195 2.51 -0.70 21.46
CA VAL A 195 2.66 -1.48 22.70
C VAL A 195 1.84 -0.82 23.82
N LEU A 196 1.74 -1.49 24.97
CA LEU A 196 1.26 -0.82 26.18
C LEU A 196 2.25 0.29 26.58
N PRO A 197 1.80 1.46 27.07
CA PRO A 197 2.70 2.56 27.43
C PRO A 197 3.85 2.15 28.36
N ALA A 198 3.56 1.32 29.36
CA ALA A 198 4.55 0.80 30.31
C ALA A 198 5.62 -0.11 29.65
N GLU A 199 5.32 -0.69 28.49
CA GLU A 199 6.19 -1.63 27.78
C GLU A 199 7.11 -0.94 26.75
N ARG A 200 6.93 0.36 26.48
CA ARG A 200 7.62 1.06 25.38
C ARG A 200 9.13 0.99 25.48
N GLU A 201 9.70 1.32 26.64
CA GLU A 201 11.15 1.33 26.82
C GLU A 201 11.76 -0.09 26.77
N ALA A 202 11.03 -1.08 27.27
CA ALA A 202 11.44 -2.49 27.15
C ALA A 202 11.42 -2.95 25.68
N MET A 203 10.35 -2.65 24.94
CA MET A 203 10.23 -3.00 23.53
C MET A 203 11.29 -2.31 22.67
N LEU A 204 11.65 -1.05 22.94
CA LEU A 204 12.73 -0.36 22.22
C LEU A 204 14.07 -1.09 22.38
N ARG A 205 14.38 -1.60 23.58
CA ARG A 205 15.58 -2.43 23.82
C ARG A 205 15.51 -3.77 23.10
N GLU A 206 14.36 -4.43 23.12
CA GLU A 206 14.14 -5.71 22.41
C GLU A 206 14.31 -5.54 20.89
N LEU A 207 13.75 -4.47 20.30
CA LEU A 207 13.90 -4.15 18.88
C LEU A 207 15.36 -3.86 18.52
N SER A 208 16.06 -3.07 19.33
CA SER A 208 17.48 -2.78 19.12
C SER A 208 18.34 -4.05 19.19
N ALA A 209 18.08 -4.93 20.15
CA ALA A 209 18.76 -6.23 20.26
C ALA A 209 18.47 -7.15 19.06
N ALA A 210 17.30 -7.01 18.42
CA ALA A 210 16.94 -7.70 17.19
C ALA A 210 17.48 -7.01 15.91
N GLY A 211 18.30 -5.96 16.05
CA GLY A 211 18.87 -5.21 14.91
C GLY A 211 17.87 -4.32 14.18
N LEU A 212 16.74 -3.98 14.83
CA LEU A 212 15.71 -3.10 14.28
C LEU A 212 15.86 -1.69 14.85
N GLU A 213 16.11 -0.72 13.97
CA GLU A 213 16.06 0.69 14.33
C GLU A 213 14.63 1.10 14.69
N ALA A 214 14.47 1.70 15.85
CA ALA A 214 13.18 2.14 16.35
C ALA A 214 13.34 3.37 17.25
N VAL A 215 12.40 4.31 17.14
CA VAL A 215 12.35 5.51 17.99
C VAL A 215 10.97 5.65 18.61
N PRO A 216 10.84 6.22 19.82
CA PRO A 216 9.53 6.47 20.41
C PRO A 216 8.72 7.45 19.55
N SER A 217 7.41 7.25 19.50
CA SER A 217 6.49 8.26 18.99
C SER A 217 6.51 9.48 19.92
N PRO A 218 6.59 10.71 19.37
CA PRO A 218 6.54 11.93 20.19
C PRO A 218 5.16 12.13 20.83
N ASP A 219 4.09 11.69 20.17
CA ASP A 219 2.72 12.03 20.57
C ASP A 219 1.93 10.87 21.17
N LEU A 220 2.46 9.64 21.07
CA LEU A 220 1.74 8.43 21.46
C LEU A 220 2.54 7.68 22.52
N PRO A 221 2.05 7.61 23.79
CA PRO A 221 2.76 6.96 24.88
C PRO A 221 3.18 5.51 24.62
N GLY A 222 2.37 4.74 23.88
CA GLY A 222 2.68 3.36 23.47
C GLY A 222 3.13 3.22 22.00
N GLY A 223 3.38 4.34 21.31
CA GLY A 223 3.76 4.35 19.89
C GLY A 223 5.28 4.24 19.71
N ILE A 224 5.69 3.44 18.73
CA ILE A 224 7.08 3.29 18.29
C ILE A 224 7.12 3.44 16.77
N ARG A 225 8.08 4.19 16.23
CA ARG A 225 8.30 4.39 14.79
C ARG A 225 9.51 3.60 14.32
N LEU A 226 9.37 2.93 13.18
CA LEU A 226 10.45 2.24 12.49
C LEU A 226 10.70 2.94 11.14
N PRO A 227 11.95 3.19 10.74
CA PRO A 227 12.27 3.82 9.47
C PRO A 227 11.96 2.92 8.27
N SER A 228 11.75 1.62 8.51
CA SER A 228 11.41 0.62 7.51
C SER A 228 10.16 -0.19 7.90
N THR A 229 9.66 -1.00 6.97
CA THR A 229 8.59 -1.96 7.23
C THR A 229 9.17 -3.30 7.67
N ALA A 230 8.73 -3.81 8.82
CA ALA A 230 9.01 -5.18 9.25
C ALA A 230 7.81 -6.11 8.99
N LEU A 231 8.09 -7.39 8.75
CA LEU A 231 7.04 -8.41 8.80
C LEU A 231 6.52 -8.49 10.24
N PRO A 232 5.20 -8.40 10.48
CA PRO A 232 4.69 -8.40 11.86
C PRO A 232 5.12 -9.61 12.67
N THR A 233 5.16 -10.80 12.06
CA THR A 233 5.59 -12.06 12.70
C THR A 233 7.08 -12.13 13.03
N ALA A 234 7.89 -11.21 12.49
CA ALA A 234 9.31 -11.10 12.83
C ALA A 234 9.57 -10.12 13.99
N LEU A 235 8.53 -9.44 14.49
CA LEU A 235 8.67 -8.48 15.59
C LEU A 235 8.69 -9.20 16.94
N PRO A 236 9.64 -8.85 17.84
CA PRO A 236 9.63 -9.32 19.22
C PRO A 236 8.27 -9.08 19.90
N GLY A 237 7.73 -10.12 20.55
CA GLY A 237 6.46 -10.03 21.27
C GLY A 237 5.20 -9.97 20.40
N PHE A 238 5.30 -10.19 19.08
CA PHE A 238 4.12 -10.20 18.20
C PHE A 238 3.20 -11.37 18.54
N ASP A 239 3.70 -12.60 18.56
CA ASP A 239 2.86 -13.78 18.81
C ASP A 239 2.22 -13.77 20.20
N SER A 240 2.86 -13.13 21.19
CA SER A 240 2.34 -13.00 22.55
C SER A 240 1.37 -11.83 22.75
N GLY A 241 1.07 -11.05 21.71
CA GLY A 241 0.15 -9.91 21.80
C GLY A 241 0.76 -8.62 22.38
N ARG A 242 2.06 -8.59 22.72
CA ARG A 242 2.72 -7.43 23.36
C ARG A 242 2.91 -6.26 22.39
N VAL A 243 3.11 -6.57 21.10
CA VAL A 243 3.26 -5.56 20.03
C VAL A 243 2.27 -5.78 18.90
N THR A 244 1.83 -4.70 18.28
CA THR A 244 0.94 -4.72 17.11
C THR A 244 1.39 -3.70 16.08
N ALA A 245 1.59 -4.11 14.82
CA ALA A 245 1.84 -3.17 13.74
C ALA A 245 0.58 -2.35 13.44
N GLN A 246 0.64 -1.04 13.65
CA GLN A 246 -0.51 -0.13 13.52
C GLN A 246 -0.01 1.27 13.18
N SER A 247 -0.68 2.01 12.30
CA SER A 247 -0.29 3.40 12.02
C SER A 247 -0.60 4.30 13.21
N GLU A 248 0.23 5.31 13.47
CA GLU A 248 0.00 6.29 14.55
C GLU A 248 -1.39 6.93 14.49
N GLY A 249 -1.84 7.34 13.28
CA GLY A 249 -3.20 7.85 13.11
C GLY A 249 -4.32 6.86 13.47
N SER A 250 -4.06 5.55 13.33
CA SER A 250 -5.01 4.52 13.79
C SER A 250 -4.92 4.30 15.29
N MET A 251 -3.76 4.53 15.92
CA MET A 251 -3.60 4.40 17.38
C MET A 251 -4.37 5.49 18.12
N ARG A 252 -4.40 6.72 17.58
CA ARG A 252 -5.13 7.86 18.16
C ARG A 252 -6.62 7.60 18.36
N VAL A 253 -7.21 6.75 17.51
CA VAL A 253 -8.64 6.42 17.57
C VAL A 253 -9.04 5.86 18.94
N ALA A 254 -8.24 4.97 19.53
CA ALA A 254 -8.59 4.40 20.83
C ALA A 254 -8.52 5.42 21.97
N SER A 255 -7.59 6.38 21.90
CA SER A 255 -7.53 7.50 22.85
C SER A 255 -8.79 8.37 22.75
N LEU A 256 -9.20 8.73 21.54
CA LEU A 256 -10.44 9.49 21.31
C LEU A 256 -11.67 8.73 21.80
N VAL A 257 -11.74 7.42 21.54
CA VAL A 257 -12.84 6.57 22.05
C VAL A 257 -12.85 6.57 23.57
N ALA A 258 -11.70 6.44 24.24
CA ALA A 258 -11.62 6.46 25.70
C ALA A 258 -12.03 7.83 26.30
N GLU A 259 -11.70 8.93 25.64
CA GLU A 259 -12.09 10.29 26.07
C GLU A 259 -13.60 10.52 25.96
N GLN A 260 -14.25 9.92 24.95
CA GLN A 260 -15.65 10.17 24.60
C GLN A 260 -16.61 9.14 25.21
N TRP A 261 -16.16 7.91 25.45
CA TRP A 261 -17.03 6.85 25.96
C TRP A 261 -17.45 7.12 27.42
N ARG A 262 -18.73 6.88 27.71
CA ARG A 262 -19.36 7.12 29.02
C ARG A 262 -20.10 5.89 29.56
N GLY A 263 -19.74 4.71 29.08
CA GLY A 263 -20.47 3.46 29.34
C GLY A 263 -21.37 3.06 28.17
N GLY A 264 -21.95 1.85 28.25
CA GLY A 264 -22.80 1.27 27.20
C GLY A 264 -22.04 0.58 26.06
N LEU A 265 -22.78 0.16 25.03
CA LEU A 265 -22.24 -0.56 23.88
C LEU A 265 -21.40 0.34 22.96
N ILE A 266 -20.18 -0.08 22.67
CA ILE A 266 -19.36 0.42 21.56
C ILE A 266 -19.57 -0.49 20.35
N LEU A 267 -19.93 0.10 19.21
CA LEU A 267 -20.13 -0.62 17.96
C LEU A 267 -19.07 -0.22 16.92
N ASP A 268 -18.26 -1.16 16.47
CA ASP A 268 -17.33 -0.98 15.35
C ASP A 268 -17.97 -1.51 14.06
N LEU A 269 -18.45 -0.61 13.20
CA LEU A 269 -19.19 -0.97 11.99
C LEU A 269 -18.31 -1.59 10.90
N CYS A 270 -17.00 -1.41 10.95
CA CYS A 270 -16.08 -1.83 9.89
C CYS A 270 -14.77 -2.34 10.50
N ALA A 271 -14.89 -3.37 11.34
CA ALA A 271 -13.80 -3.83 12.21
C ALA A 271 -12.56 -4.30 11.44
N GLY A 272 -12.69 -4.67 10.16
CA GLY A 272 -11.55 -5.03 9.32
C GLY A 272 -10.82 -6.24 9.88
N ARG A 273 -9.54 -6.05 10.23
CA ARG A 273 -8.70 -7.08 10.86
C ARG A 273 -8.70 -7.01 12.39
N GLY A 274 -9.59 -6.23 13.00
CA GLY A 274 -9.77 -6.13 14.45
C GLY A 274 -8.71 -5.32 15.19
N VAL A 275 -7.77 -4.67 14.50
CA VAL A 275 -6.63 -3.98 15.15
C VAL A 275 -7.08 -2.81 16.04
N LYS A 276 -8.02 -1.99 15.56
CA LYS A 276 -8.62 -0.88 16.32
C LYS A 276 -9.54 -1.40 17.42
N THR A 277 -10.41 -2.35 17.08
CA THR A 277 -11.32 -3.01 18.03
C THR A 277 -10.55 -3.61 19.22
N GLY A 278 -9.45 -4.32 18.95
CA GLY A 278 -8.58 -4.88 19.98
C GLY A 278 -7.86 -3.81 20.79
N GLN A 279 -7.47 -2.70 20.17
CA GLN A 279 -6.90 -1.57 20.91
C GLN A 279 -7.91 -1.00 21.90
N ILE A 280 -9.15 -0.77 21.46
CA ILE A 280 -10.22 -0.22 22.29
C ILE A 280 -10.50 -1.17 23.45
N ALA A 281 -10.58 -2.48 23.18
CA ALA A 281 -10.79 -3.50 24.21
C ALA A 281 -9.65 -3.60 25.25
N GLN A 282 -8.40 -3.31 24.85
CA GLN A 282 -7.27 -3.18 25.78
C GLN A 282 -7.30 -1.88 26.58
N THR A 283 -7.80 -0.80 25.97
CA THR A 283 -7.84 0.54 26.57
C THR A 283 -9.00 0.69 27.55
N LEU A 284 -10.12 0.02 27.28
CA LEU A 284 -11.36 0.07 28.07
C LEU A 284 -11.76 -1.36 28.51
N PRO A 285 -11.18 -1.89 29.62
CA PRO A 285 -11.47 -3.23 30.16
C PRO A 285 -12.92 -3.46 30.62
N GLU A 286 -13.76 -2.45 30.63
CA GLU A 286 -15.16 -2.51 31.03
C GLU A 286 -16.12 -2.29 29.86
N ALA A 287 -15.60 -1.89 28.69
CA ALA A 287 -16.43 -1.65 27.51
C ALA A 287 -17.00 -2.95 26.93
N ARG A 288 -18.31 -2.92 26.64
CA ARG A 288 -18.98 -3.90 25.80
C ARG A 288 -18.74 -3.50 24.36
N ILE A 289 -18.05 -4.33 23.59
CA ILE A 289 -17.66 -4.02 22.22
C ILE A 289 -18.20 -5.07 21.26
N GLU A 290 -18.90 -4.62 20.23
CA GLU A 290 -19.31 -5.45 19.09
C GLU A 290 -18.68 -4.91 17.80
N GLY A 291 -18.09 -5.79 17.00
CA GLY A 291 -17.43 -5.43 15.74
C GLY A 291 -17.99 -6.21 14.56
N TRP A 292 -18.31 -5.51 13.48
CA TRP A 292 -18.86 -6.09 12.26
C TRP A 292 -17.88 -6.01 11.10
N GLU A 293 -17.80 -7.08 10.32
CA GLU A 293 -16.99 -7.12 9.11
C GLU A 293 -17.67 -7.98 8.04
N LEU A 294 -17.81 -7.44 6.83
CA LEU A 294 -18.47 -8.11 5.70
C LEU A 294 -17.60 -9.21 5.07
N SER A 295 -16.28 -9.00 4.99
CA SER A 295 -15.35 -9.94 4.38
C SER A 295 -15.03 -11.10 5.31
N ARG A 296 -15.40 -12.32 4.90
CA ARG A 296 -15.05 -13.57 5.60
C ARG A 296 -13.57 -13.66 5.96
N GLY A 297 -12.69 -13.28 5.03
CA GLY A 297 -11.24 -13.33 5.24
C GLY A 297 -10.75 -12.32 6.27
N ARG A 298 -11.27 -11.08 6.25
CA ARG A 298 -10.91 -10.05 7.25
C ARG A 298 -11.50 -10.39 8.62
N HIS A 299 -12.74 -10.86 8.68
CA HIS A 299 -13.38 -11.34 9.90
C HIS A 299 -12.58 -12.50 10.55
N ALA A 300 -12.14 -13.49 9.76
CA ALA A 300 -11.28 -14.55 10.26
C ALA A 300 -9.93 -14.03 10.79
N ALA A 301 -9.36 -13.01 10.15
CA ALA A 301 -8.16 -12.34 10.65
C ALA A 301 -8.42 -11.57 11.95
N ALA A 302 -9.57 -10.90 12.09
CA ALA A 302 -9.97 -10.23 13.32
C ALA A 302 -10.12 -11.20 14.49
N ARG A 303 -10.71 -12.38 14.26
CA ARG A 303 -10.80 -13.43 15.29
C ARG A 303 -9.42 -13.90 15.76
N ARG A 304 -8.50 -14.19 14.84
CA ARG A 304 -7.11 -14.55 15.17
C ARG A 304 -6.39 -13.43 15.92
N GLU A 305 -6.66 -12.18 15.55
CA GLU A 305 -6.09 -11.03 16.24
C GLU A 305 -6.61 -10.92 17.68
N MET A 306 -7.90 -11.14 17.92
CA MET A 306 -8.44 -11.17 19.29
C MET A 306 -7.83 -12.30 20.11
N GLU A 307 -7.62 -13.47 19.51
CA GLU A 307 -6.94 -14.59 20.16
C GLU A 307 -5.49 -14.24 20.53
N ARG A 308 -4.71 -13.71 19.58
CA ARG A 308 -3.33 -13.25 19.78
C ARG A 308 -3.23 -12.20 20.90
N LEU A 309 -4.18 -11.28 20.94
CA LEU A 309 -4.26 -10.23 21.97
C LEU A 309 -4.87 -10.73 23.30
N LYS A 310 -5.30 -12.00 23.38
CA LYS A 310 -5.99 -12.61 24.55
C LYS A 310 -7.32 -11.93 24.91
N LEU A 311 -8.10 -11.57 23.89
CA LEU A 311 -9.36 -10.82 23.95
C LEU A 311 -10.57 -11.59 23.40
N SER A 312 -10.46 -12.89 23.09
CA SER A 312 -11.53 -13.66 22.43
C SER A 312 -12.89 -13.62 23.14
N GLY A 313 -12.92 -13.48 24.47
CA GLY A 313 -14.15 -13.34 25.26
C GLY A 313 -14.59 -11.89 25.53
N ARG A 314 -13.77 -10.91 25.11
CA ARG A 314 -13.96 -9.47 25.41
C ARG A 314 -14.68 -8.71 24.30
N VAL A 315 -14.64 -9.22 23.07
CA VAL A 315 -15.19 -8.55 21.88
C VAL A 315 -16.10 -9.51 21.12
N ARG A 316 -17.33 -9.08 20.84
CA ARG A 316 -18.28 -9.83 20.00
C ARG A 316 -18.03 -9.49 18.54
N LEU A 317 -17.33 -10.36 17.81
CA LEU A 317 -17.14 -10.19 16.37
C LEU A 317 -18.26 -10.86 15.56
N ARG A 318 -18.80 -10.15 14.58
CA ARG A 318 -19.91 -10.56 13.71
C ARG A 318 -19.49 -10.46 12.24
N LEU A 319 -19.79 -11.51 11.49
CA LEU A 319 -19.67 -11.51 10.04
C LEU A 319 -21.01 -11.06 9.44
N GLY A 320 -21.01 -9.96 8.70
CA GLY A 320 -22.23 -9.48 8.05
C GLY A 320 -22.12 -8.06 7.47
N ASP A 321 -23.21 -7.63 6.84
CA ASP A 321 -23.34 -6.28 6.29
C ASP A 321 -23.82 -5.31 7.37
N SER A 322 -22.98 -4.33 7.69
CA SER A 322 -23.27 -3.32 8.71
C SER A 322 -24.42 -2.39 8.35
N LEU A 323 -24.82 -2.34 7.07
CA LEU A 323 -26.03 -1.63 6.65
C LEU A 323 -27.33 -2.36 7.03
N GLN A 324 -27.23 -3.64 7.40
CA GLN A 324 -28.37 -4.52 7.70
C GLN A 324 -28.35 -5.06 9.13
N LEU A 325 -27.32 -4.76 9.92
CA LEU A 325 -27.24 -5.21 11.30
C LEU A 325 -28.34 -4.57 12.17
N THR A 326 -28.74 -5.24 13.23
CA THR A 326 -29.54 -4.66 14.32
C THR A 326 -28.75 -4.89 15.62
N PRO A 327 -28.27 -3.84 16.30
CA PRO A 327 -27.52 -4.02 17.52
C PRO A 327 -28.44 -4.50 18.65
N PRO A 328 -27.91 -5.21 19.66
CA PRO A 328 -28.71 -5.73 20.77
C PRO A 328 -29.29 -4.63 21.67
N GLU A 329 -28.65 -3.46 21.69
CA GLU A 329 -29.09 -2.23 22.32
C GLU A 329 -28.54 -1.06 21.50
N PRO A 330 -29.15 0.14 21.54
CA PRO A 330 -28.60 1.32 20.87
C PRO A 330 -27.17 1.62 21.36
N PRO A 331 -26.13 1.57 20.49
CA PRO A 331 -24.77 1.90 20.89
C PRO A 331 -24.64 3.36 21.33
N THR A 332 -23.88 3.58 22.39
CA THR A 332 -23.54 4.91 22.91
C THR A 332 -22.34 5.52 22.20
N LEU A 333 -21.53 4.69 21.53
CA LEU A 333 -20.44 5.13 20.68
C LEU A 333 -20.31 4.21 19.46
N ILE A 334 -20.21 4.80 18.28
CA ILE A 334 -20.03 4.05 17.03
C ILE A 334 -18.69 4.42 16.38
N LEU A 335 -17.83 3.43 16.20
CA LEU A 335 -16.65 3.56 15.36
C LEU A 335 -16.98 3.19 13.91
N LEU A 336 -16.78 4.14 13.00
CA LEU A 336 -16.89 3.93 11.56
C LEU A 336 -15.54 4.13 10.86
N ASP A 337 -14.71 3.07 10.84
CA ASP A 337 -13.51 3.01 9.99
C ASP A 337 -13.90 2.63 8.54
N ALA A 338 -14.55 3.57 7.86
CA ALA A 338 -15.26 3.26 6.63
C ALA A 338 -14.35 2.73 5.50
N PRO A 339 -14.85 1.84 4.63
CA PRO A 339 -14.14 1.45 3.41
C PRO A 339 -13.84 2.69 2.56
N CYS A 340 -12.56 2.95 2.31
CA CYS A 340 -12.10 4.15 1.63
C CYS A 340 -11.18 3.83 0.44
N SER A 341 -10.76 4.88 -0.28
CA SER A 341 -9.82 4.77 -1.40
C SER A 341 -8.44 4.23 -0.96
N GLY A 342 -8.13 4.29 0.33
CA GLY A 342 -6.81 3.92 0.85
C GLY A 342 -5.68 4.81 0.32
N SER A 343 -5.99 6.01 -0.19
CA SER A 343 -5.01 6.90 -0.83
C SER A 343 -3.85 7.28 0.08
N GLY A 344 -4.09 7.44 1.39
CA GLY A 344 -3.04 7.65 2.40
C GLY A 344 -2.11 6.45 2.63
N THR A 345 -2.37 5.30 1.99
CA THR A 345 -1.54 4.09 2.09
C THR A 345 -0.90 3.69 0.77
N TRP A 346 -1.09 4.47 -0.30
CA TRP A 346 -0.61 4.19 -1.65
C TRP A 346 0.91 4.00 -1.75
N ASN A 347 1.71 4.60 -0.89
CA ASN A 347 3.15 4.32 -0.86
C ASN A 347 3.47 2.89 -0.32
N ARG A 348 2.68 2.43 0.65
CA ARG A 348 2.80 1.09 1.27
C ARG A 348 2.14 -0.01 0.44
N LYS A 349 1.04 0.30 -0.25
CA LYS A 349 0.24 -0.62 -1.08
C LYS A 349 0.03 -0.04 -2.49
N PRO A 350 1.10 0.14 -3.27
CA PRO A 350 1.06 0.88 -4.53
C PRO A 350 0.14 0.30 -5.59
N GLU A 351 -0.08 -1.00 -5.61
CA GLU A 351 -1.03 -1.69 -6.47
C GLU A 351 -2.48 -1.23 -6.27
N SER A 352 -2.81 -0.65 -5.11
CA SER A 352 -4.17 -0.17 -4.81
C SER A 352 -4.54 1.07 -5.63
N LYS A 353 -3.54 1.85 -6.07
CA LYS A 353 -3.72 3.06 -6.90
C LYS A 353 -4.46 2.75 -8.21
N TRP A 354 -4.11 1.61 -8.80
CA TRP A 354 -4.50 1.21 -10.15
C TRP A 354 -5.83 0.46 -10.21
N ARG A 355 -6.38 0.09 -9.05
CA ARG A 355 -7.72 -0.50 -8.94
C ARG A 355 -8.83 0.54 -8.84
N LEU A 356 -8.44 1.78 -8.60
CA LEU A 356 -9.35 2.89 -8.46
C LEU A 356 -9.44 3.67 -9.76
N ASN A 357 -10.66 4.05 -10.08
CA ASN A 357 -11.06 5.04 -11.07
C ASN A 357 -12.25 5.82 -10.51
N TRP A 358 -12.65 6.89 -11.20
CA TRP A 358 -13.76 7.74 -10.78
C TRP A 358 -15.05 6.97 -10.43
N ARG A 359 -15.45 5.99 -11.26
CA ARG A 359 -16.64 5.16 -11.00
C ARG A 359 -16.52 4.40 -9.67
N THR A 360 -15.40 3.72 -9.43
CA THR A 360 -15.19 3.00 -8.17
C THR A 360 -15.03 3.93 -6.97
N PHE A 361 -14.48 5.13 -7.19
CA PHE A 361 -14.35 6.16 -6.16
C PHE A 361 -15.72 6.70 -5.73
N ASP A 362 -16.60 7.01 -6.68
CA ASP A 362 -17.96 7.48 -6.39
C ASP A 362 -18.79 6.42 -5.64
N ASN A 363 -18.61 5.14 -5.99
CA ASN A 363 -19.21 4.03 -5.24
C ASN A 363 -18.76 3.99 -3.77
N LEU A 364 -17.46 4.26 -3.49
CA LEU A 364 -16.95 4.34 -2.12
C LEU A 364 -17.56 5.54 -1.37
N VAL A 365 -17.66 6.70 -2.02
CA VAL A 365 -18.29 7.90 -1.43
C VAL A 365 -19.76 7.60 -1.08
N ALA A 366 -20.52 6.99 -2.00
CA ALA A 366 -21.91 6.61 -1.76
C ALA A 366 -22.04 5.60 -0.62
N LEU A 367 -21.16 4.59 -0.56
CA LEU A 367 -21.14 3.61 0.51
C LEU A 367 -20.84 4.24 1.87
N GLN A 368 -19.86 5.14 1.94
CA GLN A 368 -19.50 5.84 3.18
C GLN A 368 -20.67 6.68 3.72
N ARG A 369 -21.40 7.38 2.83
CA ARG A 369 -22.61 8.13 3.22
C ARG A 369 -23.69 7.22 3.79
N ARG A 370 -23.94 6.07 3.17
CA ARG A 370 -24.91 5.09 3.66
C ARG A 370 -24.51 4.52 5.02
N LEU A 371 -23.22 4.21 5.21
CA LEU A 371 -22.71 3.73 6.50
C LEU A 371 -22.80 4.80 7.59
N LEU A 372 -22.49 6.05 7.26
CA LEU A 372 -22.62 7.17 8.20
C LEU A 372 -24.09 7.39 8.58
N GLN A 373 -25.01 7.41 7.61
CA GLN A 373 -26.44 7.50 7.91
C GLN A 373 -26.88 6.34 8.81
N ARG A 374 -26.45 5.11 8.49
CA ARG A 374 -26.77 3.95 9.30
C ARG A 374 -26.26 4.08 10.73
N ALA A 375 -25.06 4.61 10.93
CA ALA A 375 -24.51 4.87 12.26
C ALA A 375 -25.42 5.83 13.04
N LEU A 376 -25.82 6.94 12.42
CA LEU A 376 -26.73 7.92 13.04
C LEU A 376 -28.09 7.31 13.39
N ASP A 377 -28.66 6.47 12.52
CA ASP A 377 -29.99 5.87 12.72
C ASP A 377 -30.06 4.89 13.91
N ILE A 378 -28.93 4.26 14.27
CA ILE A 378 -28.89 3.25 15.34
C ILE A 378 -28.30 3.75 16.65
N ALA A 379 -27.63 4.91 16.63
CA ALA A 379 -27.02 5.47 17.82
C ALA A 379 -28.07 5.75 18.91
N ALA A 380 -27.68 5.56 20.17
CA ALA A 380 -28.47 6.03 21.30
C ALA A 380 -28.60 7.57 21.25
N PRO A 381 -29.68 8.15 21.81
CA PRO A 381 -29.75 9.60 22.02
C PRO A 381 -28.53 10.11 22.79
N GLY A 382 -27.84 11.13 22.24
CA GLY A 382 -26.59 11.66 22.81
C GLY A 382 -25.36 10.77 22.60
N GLY A 383 -25.49 9.68 21.83
CA GLY A 383 -24.38 8.84 21.40
C GLY A 383 -23.46 9.56 20.40
N ILE A 384 -22.24 9.04 20.27
CA ILE A 384 -21.14 9.64 19.50
C ILE A 384 -20.81 8.81 18.25
#